data_AF-A0A4R2RIG8-F1
#
_entry.id   AF-A0A4R2RIG8-F1
#
_cell.length_a   1.000
_cell.length_b   1.000
_cell.length_c   1.000
_cell.angle_alpha   90.00
_cell.angle_beta   90.00
_cell.angle_gamma   90.00
#
_symmetry.space_group_name_H-M   'P 1'
#
loop_
_entity.id
_entity.type
_entity.pdbx_description
1 polymer ?
#
loop_
_entity_poly.entity_id
_entity_poly.type
_entity_poly.pdbx_seq_one_letter_code
_entity_poly.pdbx_strand_id
1 'polypeptide(L)'
;MSTGPKRFFLVDGDILPEAILKTAIVNEMLAKGEVAKVSDAVEKVGLSRSAYYKYKDGVLPSPGSGPQPVISVRLVLEHQPGILSRVLNTVAAVDGNILTINQAVPERGMAAVAIVLDISRMVIDIPRLLGELRRMTGVRSVQLIGDEKLALEIEQ
;
A
#
# COMPACT_ATOMS: atom_id res chain seq x y z
N MET A 1 -3.03 -31.69 -17.19
CA MET A 1 -3.08 -30.34 -16.57
C MET A 1 -3.26 -29.35 -17.70
N SER A 2 -4.32 -28.54 -17.68
CA SER A 2 -4.66 -27.68 -18.83
C SER A 2 -3.80 -26.41 -18.78
N THR A 3 -2.93 -26.25 -19.77
CA THR A 3 -1.91 -25.19 -19.92
C THR A 3 -2.43 -24.00 -20.73
N GLY A 4 -3.72 -23.69 -20.62
CA GLY A 4 -4.33 -22.51 -21.22
C GLY A 4 -4.28 -21.30 -20.27
N PRO A 5 -4.39 -20.07 -20.79
CA PRO A 5 -4.51 -18.86 -19.97
C PRO A 5 -5.74 -18.98 -19.06
N LYS A 6 -5.52 -18.89 -17.75
CA LYS A 6 -6.61 -18.87 -16.76
C LYS A 6 -7.39 -17.55 -16.90
N ARG A 7 -8.71 -17.65 -17.00
CA ARG A 7 -9.62 -16.50 -16.99
C ARG A 7 -10.18 -16.33 -15.59
N PHE A 8 -10.17 -15.09 -15.09
CA PHE A 8 -10.71 -14.72 -13.80
C PHE A 8 -11.93 -13.82 -13.98
N PHE A 9 -12.85 -13.87 -13.02
CA PHE A 9 -14.07 -13.08 -13.00
C PHE A 9 -14.17 -12.36 -11.65
N LEU A 10 -14.64 -11.11 -11.66
CA LEU A 10 -15.08 -10.40 -10.47
C LEU A 10 -16.58 -10.64 -10.31
N VAL A 11 -16.99 -11.08 -9.13
CA VAL A 11 -18.36 -11.42 -8.81
C VAL A 11 -18.68 -10.91 -7.42
N ASP A 12 -19.96 -10.61 -7.19
CA ASP A 12 -20.46 -10.31 -5.85
C ASP A 12 -20.25 -11.54 -4.94
N GLY A 13 -19.85 -11.31 -3.69
CA GLY A 13 -19.66 -12.38 -2.71
C GLY A 13 -20.96 -13.09 -2.35
N ASP A 14 -22.09 -12.38 -2.38
CA ASP A 14 -23.39 -12.90 -1.96
C ASP A 14 -23.96 -13.93 -2.93
N ILE A 15 -23.49 -13.93 -4.19
CA ILE A 15 -23.89 -14.91 -5.20
C ILE A 15 -22.99 -16.16 -5.20
N LEU A 16 -21.90 -16.16 -4.42
CA LEU A 16 -20.97 -17.27 -4.40
C LEU A 16 -21.53 -18.46 -3.61
N PRO A 17 -21.32 -19.70 -4.09
CA PRO A 17 -21.56 -20.89 -3.28
C PRO A 17 -20.74 -20.84 -1.99
N GLU A 18 -21.34 -21.29 -0.89
CA GLU A 18 -20.75 -21.25 0.45
C GLU A 18 -19.33 -21.87 0.51
N ALA A 19 -19.09 -22.95 -0.24
CA ALA A 19 -17.78 -23.60 -0.29
C ALA A 19 -16.68 -22.70 -0.90
N ILE A 20 -17.01 -21.90 -1.91
CA ILE A 20 -16.08 -20.95 -2.56
C ILE A 20 -15.84 -19.77 -1.62
N LEU A 21 -16.89 -19.24 -1.00
CA LEU A 21 -16.80 -18.16 -0.02
C LEU A 21 -15.93 -18.56 1.18
N LYS A 22 -16.17 -19.73 1.77
CA LYS A 22 -15.36 -20.27 2.87
C LYS A 22 -13.91 -20.53 2.45
N THR A 23 -13.68 -20.95 1.21
CA THR A 23 -12.32 -21.10 0.67
C THR A 23 -11.62 -19.75 0.60
N ALA A 24 -12.32 -18.68 0.20
CA ALA A 24 -11.75 -17.32 0.17
C ALA A 24 -11.32 -16.87 1.57
N ILE A 25 -12.18 -17.08 2.57
CA ILE A 25 -11.90 -16.74 3.98
C ILE A 25 -10.68 -17.53 4.49
N VAL A 26 -10.59 -18.84 4.20
CA VAL A 26 -9.43 -19.66 4.58
C VAL A 26 -8.14 -19.14 3.95
N ASN A 27 -8.16 -18.83 2.65
CA ASN A 27 -7.00 -18.28 1.95
C ASN A 27 -6.58 -16.92 2.51
N GLU A 28 -7.53 -16.08 2.90
CA GLU A 28 -7.26 -14.78 3.52
C GLU A 28 -6.61 -14.94 4.91
N MET A 29 -7.14 -15.81 5.76
CA MET A 29 -6.56 -16.07 7.09
C MET A 29 -5.13 -16.61 7.00
N LEU A 30 -4.87 -17.50 6.04
CA LEU A 30 -3.53 -18.04 5.77
C LEU A 30 -2.58 -16.95 5.25
N ALA A 31 -3.05 -16.08 4.36
CA ALA A 31 -2.25 -14.99 3.81
C ALA A 31 -1.89 -13.93 4.87
N LYS A 32 -2.80 -13.64 5.81
CA LYS A 32 -2.56 -12.73 6.95
C LYS A 32 -1.70 -13.35 8.06
N GLY A 33 -1.43 -14.66 8.01
CA GLY A 33 -0.69 -15.37 9.06
C GLY A 33 -1.49 -15.55 10.36
N GLU A 34 -2.81 -15.36 10.35
CA GLU A 34 -3.68 -15.57 11.52
C GLU A 34 -3.72 -17.05 11.96
N VAL A 35 -3.44 -17.95 11.03
CA VAL A 35 -3.40 -19.40 11.22
C VAL A 35 -2.21 -19.99 10.47
N ALA A 36 -1.45 -20.86 11.14
CA ALA A 36 -0.26 -21.48 10.56
C ALA A 36 -0.58 -22.73 9.71
N LYS A 37 -1.71 -23.39 9.97
CA LYS A 37 -2.09 -24.64 9.31
C LYS A 37 -3.45 -24.53 8.65
N VAL A 38 -3.54 -25.09 7.44
CA VAL A 38 -4.80 -25.22 6.69
C VAL A 38 -5.86 -25.96 7.50
N SER A 39 -5.47 -26.99 8.27
CA SER A 39 -6.39 -27.77 9.12
C SER A 39 -7.19 -26.89 10.07
N ASP A 40 -6.51 -25.96 10.71
CA ASP A 40 -7.06 -25.14 11.77
C ASP A 40 -7.96 -24.07 11.15
N ALA A 41 -7.56 -23.54 9.98
CA ALA A 41 -8.33 -22.60 9.20
C ALA A 41 -9.67 -23.19 8.72
N VAL A 42 -9.64 -24.37 8.10
CA VAL A 42 -10.86 -25.00 7.54
C VAL A 42 -11.82 -25.45 8.64
N GLU A 43 -11.30 -25.86 9.80
CA GLU A 43 -12.12 -26.19 10.97
C GLU A 43 -12.83 -24.94 11.52
N LYS A 44 -12.12 -23.82 11.66
CA LYS A 44 -12.68 -22.55 12.16
C LYS A 44 -13.83 -22.03 11.30
N VAL A 45 -13.78 -22.22 9.98
CA VAL A 45 -14.83 -21.77 9.06
C VAL A 45 -15.89 -22.84 8.74
N GLY A 46 -15.76 -24.05 9.31
CA GLY A 46 -16.66 -25.16 9.01
C GLY A 46 -16.65 -25.58 7.54
N LEU A 47 -15.46 -25.76 6.97
CA LEU A 47 -15.22 -26.26 5.60
C LEU A 47 -14.48 -27.60 5.68
N SER A 48 -14.89 -28.59 4.88
CA SER A 48 -14.14 -29.84 4.81
C SER A 48 -12.81 -29.64 4.07
N ARG A 49 -11.77 -30.40 4.45
CA ARG A 49 -10.46 -30.34 3.75
C ARG A 49 -10.59 -30.63 2.26
N SER A 50 -11.40 -31.61 1.88
CA SER A 50 -11.63 -31.96 0.47
C SER A 50 -12.33 -30.84 -0.32
N ALA A 51 -13.29 -30.14 0.30
CA ALA A 51 -13.93 -28.98 -0.32
C ALA A 51 -12.95 -27.82 -0.50
N TYR A 52 -12.09 -27.56 0.48
CA TYR A 52 -11.03 -26.57 0.35
C TYR A 52 -10.06 -26.89 -0.80
N TYR A 53 -9.50 -28.10 -0.84
CA TYR A 53 -8.53 -28.48 -1.87
C TYR A 53 -9.12 -28.48 -3.29
N LYS A 54 -10.45 -28.60 -3.43
CA LYS A 54 -11.13 -28.47 -4.72
C LYS A 54 -11.08 -27.06 -5.30
N TYR A 55 -11.07 -26.02 -4.46
CA TYR A 55 -11.17 -24.62 -4.89
C TYR A 55 -9.94 -23.76 -4.58
N LYS A 56 -9.01 -24.21 -3.72
CA LYS A 56 -7.91 -23.40 -3.17
C LYS A 56 -7.08 -22.63 -4.21
N ASP A 57 -6.86 -23.22 -5.39
CA ASP A 57 -6.00 -22.68 -6.45
C ASP A 57 -6.76 -21.79 -7.45
N GLY A 58 -8.10 -21.76 -7.35
CA GLY A 58 -8.99 -20.94 -8.17
C GLY A 58 -9.57 -19.74 -7.42
N VAL A 59 -9.54 -19.77 -6.09
CA VAL A 59 -9.98 -18.68 -5.23
C VAL A 59 -8.73 -17.98 -4.71
N LEU A 60 -8.37 -16.86 -5.31
CA LEU A 60 -7.24 -16.10 -4.82
C LEU A 60 -7.69 -15.34 -3.57
N PRO A 61 -6.87 -15.29 -2.50
CA PRO A 61 -7.13 -14.31 -1.45
C PRO A 61 -7.23 -12.95 -2.14
N SER A 62 -8.20 -12.13 -1.73
CA SER A 62 -8.08 -10.72 -2.02
C SER A 62 -6.68 -10.30 -1.57
N PRO A 63 -5.94 -9.46 -2.31
CA PRO A 63 -4.87 -8.70 -1.68
C PRO A 63 -5.47 -8.13 -0.40
N GLY A 64 -5.03 -8.67 0.74
CA GLY A 64 -5.79 -8.66 1.99
C GLY A 64 -5.78 -7.24 2.53
N SER A 65 -6.94 -6.60 2.57
CA SER A 65 -7.04 -5.13 2.62
C SER A 65 -6.40 -4.54 1.35
N GLY A 66 -7.04 -3.59 0.68
CA GLY A 66 -6.31 -2.81 -0.33
C GLY A 66 -4.98 -2.33 0.27
N PRO A 67 -3.93 -2.07 -0.55
CA PRO A 67 -2.73 -1.43 -0.04
C PRO A 67 -3.20 -0.31 0.89
N GLN A 68 -2.73 -0.26 2.14
CA GLN A 68 -2.90 0.95 2.94
C GLN A 68 -2.59 2.08 1.97
N PRO A 69 -3.53 3.01 1.72
CA PRO A 69 -3.36 3.98 0.66
C PRO A 69 -2.08 4.72 1.01
N VAL A 70 -1.03 4.39 0.28
CA VAL A 70 0.33 4.82 0.53
C VAL A 70 0.74 5.58 -0.71
N ILE A 71 1.35 6.73 -0.50
CA ILE A 71 1.82 7.58 -1.57
C ILE A 71 3.30 7.87 -1.39
N SER A 72 4.01 8.03 -2.50
CA SER A 72 5.37 8.52 -2.50
C SER A 72 5.38 9.97 -2.96
N VAL A 73 6.03 10.83 -2.19
CA VAL A 73 6.16 12.25 -2.47
C VAL A 73 7.64 12.59 -2.59
N ARG A 74 8.03 13.14 -3.73
CA ARG A 74 9.38 13.68 -3.96
C ARG A 74 9.34 15.19 -3.77
N LEU A 75 10.27 15.70 -2.96
CA LEU A 75 10.48 17.12 -2.72
C LEU A 75 11.91 17.50 -3.11
N VAL A 76 12.08 18.76 -3.49
CA VAL A 76 13.40 19.38 -3.54
C VAL A 76 13.40 20.54 -2.55
N LEU A 77 14.28 20.48 -1.56
CA LEU A 77 14.37 21.43 -0.46
C LEU A 77 15.65 22.24 -0.58
N GLU A 78 15.60 23.53 -0.26
CA GLU A 78 16.79 24.32 -0.01
C GLU A 78 17.56 23.77 1.19
N HIS A 79 18.88 23.83 1.16
CA HIS A 79 19.71 23.45 2.28
C HIS A 79 19.70 24.54 3.36
N GLN A 80 18.64 24.55 4.15
CA GLN A 80 18.44 25.44 5.28
C GLN A 80 18.07 24.66 6.54
N PRO A 81 18.59 25.05 7.72
CA PRO A 81 18.21 24.43 8.97
C PRO A 81 16.69 24.41 9.18
N GLY A 82 16.17 23.26 9.60
CA GLY A 82 14.76 23.11 10.00
C GLY A 82 13.75 22.94 8.86
N ILE A 83 14.16 23.02 7.58
CA ILE A 83 13.18 22.91 6.49
C ILE A 83 12.53 21.54 6.38
N LEU A 84 13.32 20.46 6.49
CA LEU A 84 12.78 19.11 6.50
C LEU A 84 11.84 18.93 7.70
N SER A 85 12.24 19.40 8.89
CA SER A 85 11.38 19.32 10.08
C SER A 85 10.03 20.01 9.88
N ARG A 86 10.00 21.19 9.23
CA ARG A 86 8.72 21.84 8.88
C ARG A 86 7.88 20.97 7.95
N VAL A 87 8.49 20.32 6.95
CA VAL A 87 7.78 19.42 6.02
C VAL A 87 7.14 18.26 6.79
N LEU A 88 7.90 17.61 7.67
CA LEU A 88 7.41 16.50 8.50
C LEU A 88 6.26 16.94 9.42
N ASN A 89 6.38 18.12 10.02
CA ASN A 89 5.33 18.68 10.88
C ASN A 89 4.05 19.01 10.09
N THR A 90 4.15 19.53 8.87
CA THR A 90 2.99 19.78 8.01
C THR A 90 2.25 18.48 7.68
N VAL A 91 2.98 17.41 7.37
CA VAL A 91 2.39 16.08 7.12
C VAL A 91 1.72 15.54 8.38
N ALA A 92 2.38 15.62 9.53
CA ALA A 92 1.83 15.14 10.79
C ALA A 92 0.59 15.93 11.24
N ALA A 93 0.53 17.24 10.96
CA ALA A 93 -0.60 18.10 11.30
C ALA A 93 -1.90 17.73 10.57
N VAL A 94 -1.81 16.94 9.51
CA VAL A 94 -2.97 16.45 8.75
C VAL A 94 -3.22 14.96 8.93
N ASP A 95 -2.68 14.37 10.01
CA ASP A 95 -2.74 12.94 10.32
C ASP A 95 -2.14 12.04 9.22
N GLY A 96 -1.20 12.57 8.43
CA GLY A 96 -0.38 11.78 7.52
C GLY A 96 0.71 11.03 8.29
N ASN A 97 0.78 9.71 8.14
CA ASN A 97 1.78 8.89 8.82
C ASN A 97 2.99 8.66 7.91
N ILE A 98 4.18 9.03 8.37
CA ILE A 98 5.40 8.92 7.57
C ILE A 98 6.02 7.54 7.79
N LEU A 99 6.09 6.75 6.72
CA LEU A 99 6.67 5.41 6.75
C LEU A 99 8.18 5.45 6.52
N THR A 100 8.63 6.23 5.54
CA THR A 100 10.06 6.38 5.23
C THR A 100 10.40 7.80 4.81
N ILE A 101 11.64 8.21 5.10
CA ILE A 101 12.23 9.47 4.69
C ILE A 101 13.61 9.16 4.14
N ASN A 102 13.88 9.55 2.90
CA ASN A 102 15.19 9.47 2.29
C ASN A 102 15.59 10.85 1.76
N GLN A 103 16.52 11.51 2.44
CA GLN A 103 17.11 12.78 2.00
C GLN A 103 18.51 12.52 1.44
N ALA A 104 18.72 12.91 0.19
CA ALA A 104 20.05 12.92 -0.40
C ALA A 104 20.92 14.02 0.22
N VAL A 105 22.24 13.82 0.19
CA VAL A 105 23.21 14.86 0.58
C VAL A 105 22.95 16.12 -0.25
N PRO A 106 22.94 17.31 0.35
CA PRO A 106 22.71 18.54 -0.39
C PRO A 106 23.75 18.77 -1.50
N GLU A 107 23.28 19.03 -2.72
CA GLU A 107 24.08 19.43 -3.86
C GLU A 107 23.65 20.84 -4.32
N ARG A 108 24.61 21.76 -4.53
CA ARG A 108 24.36 23.15 -4.94
C ARG A 108 23.32 23.87 -4.06
N GLY A 109 23.37 23.62 -2.75
CA GLY A 109 22.47 24.22 -1.77
C GLY A 109 21.06 23.65 -1.78
N MET A 110 20.85 22.47 -2.36
CA MET A 110 19.54 21.82 -2.52
C MET A 110 19.63 20.34 -2.18
N ALA A 111 18.60 19.79 -1.55
CA ALA A 111 18.53 18.37 -1.21
C ALA A 111 17.23 17.76 -1.77
N ALA A 112 17.36 16.66 -2.50
CA ALA A 112 16.22 15.84 -2.88
C ALA A 112 15.75 15.01 -1.68
N VAL A 113 14.44 14.95 -1.47
CA VAL A 113 13.82 14.15 -0.40
C VAL A 113 12.71 13.30 -1.00
N ALA A 114 12.72 12.00 -0.71
CA ALA A 114 11.61 11.11 -0.98
C ALA A 114 10.95 10.73 0.35
N ILE A 115 9.63 10.86 0.43
CA ILE A 115 8.83 10.52 1.60
C ILE A 115 7.75 9.55 1.19
N VAL A 116 7.62 8.43 1.90
CA VAL A 116 6.50 7.50 1.75
C VAL A 116 5.53 7.74 2.90
N LEU A 117 4.25 7.93 2.56
CA LEU A 117 3.19 8.31 3.48
C LEU A 117 2.08 7.27 3.47
N ASP A 118 1.64 6.84 4.65
CA ASP A 118 0.33 6.23 4.82
C ASP A 118 -0.72 7.34 5.02
N ILE A 119 -1.70 7.37 4.11
CA ILE A 119 -2.77 8.37 4.08
C ILE A 119 -4.11 7.81 4.56
N SER A 120 -4.13 6.64 5.20
CA SER A 120 -5.36 5.99 5.72
C SER A 120 -6.14 6.87 6.70
N ARG A 121 -5.44 7.76 7.42
CA ARG A 121 -6.01 8.63 8.45
C ARG A 121 -5.94 10.11 8.10
N MET A 122 -5.48 10.45 6.89
CA MET A 122 -5.24 11.84 6.51
C MET A 122 -6.55 12.61 6.44
N VAL A 123 -6.62 13.77 7.12
CA VAL A 123 -7.85 14.57 7.22
C VAL A 123 -8.09 15.49 6.02
N ILE A 124 -7.13 15.55 5.10
CA ILE A 124 -7.21 16.29 3.84
C ILE A 124 -6.96 15.39 2.65
N ASP A 125 -7.31 15.85 1.45
CA ASP A 125 -6.96 15.15 0.22
C ASP A 125 -5.48 15.38 -0.20
N ILE A 126 -4.99 14.51 -1.09
CA ILE A 126 -3.61 14.57 -1.60
C ILE A 126 -3.32 15.92 -2.29
N PRO A 127 -4.17 16.44 -3.20
CA PRO A 127 -3.91 17.73 -3.83
C PRO A 127 -3.72 18.88 -2.84
N ARG A 128 -4.48 18.91 -1.75
CA ARG A 128 -4.34 19.92 -0.69
C ARG A 128 -3.01 19.76 0.07
N LEU A 129 -2.62 18.54 0.44
CA LEU A 129 -1.32 18.29 1.08
C LEU A 129 -0.16 18.79 0.19
N LEU A 130 -0.18 18.39 -1.09
CA LEU A 130 0.84 18.83 -2.06
C LEU A 130 0.85 20.36 -2.19
N GLY A 131 -0.32 21.00 -2.18
CA GLY A 131 -0.46 22.46 -2.20
C GLY A 131 0.13 23.13 -0.97
N GLU A 132 -0.08 22.58 0.22
CA GLU A 132 0.51 23.09 1.47
C GLU A 132 2.03 22.98 1.46
N LEU A 133 2.56 21.81 1.07
CA LEU A 133 4.00 21.59 0.93
C LEU A 133 4.65 22.54 -0.10
N ARG A 134 4.01 22.77 -1.25
CA ARG A 134 4.51 23.67 -2.30
C ARG A 134 4.60 25.13 -1.86
N ARG A 135 3.76 25.58 -0.94
CA ARG A 135 3.74 26.98 -0.46
C ARG A 135 4.79 27.26 0.61
N MET A 136 5.46 26.23 1.13
CA MET A 136 6.45 26.40 2.20
C MET A 136 7.72 27.06 1.68
N THR A 137 8.19 28.09 2.39
CA THR A 137 9.44 28.77 2.07
C THR A 137 10.61 27.78 2.08
N GLY A 138 11.32 27.72 0.96
CA GLY A 138 12.46 26.84 0.71
C GLY A 138 12.11 25.45 0.15
N VAL A 139 10.83 25.13 -0.03
CA VAL A 139 10.42 23.98 -0.85
C VAL A 139 10.39 24.45 -2.31
N ARG A 140 11.22 23.85 -3.16
CA ARG A 140 11.35 24.25 -4.58
C ARG A 140 10.48 23.43 -5.51
N SER A 141 10.24 22.18 -5.19
CA SER A 141 9.29 21.35 -5.93
C SER A 141 8.68 20.27 -5.04
N VAL A 142 7.47 19.84 -5.40
CA VAL A 142 6.75 18.73 -4.77
C VAL A 142 6.04 17.95 -5.87
N GLN A 143 6.32 16.66 -5.96
CA GLN A 143 5.77 15.73 -6.95
C GLN A 143 5.21 14.50 -6.25
N LEU A 144 3.97 14.15 -6.58
CA LEU A 144 3.41 12.85 -6.25
C LEU A 144 3.98 11.83 -7.24
N ILE A 145 4.59 10.78 -6.72
CA ILE A 145 5.02 9.63 -7.50
C ILE A 145 3.90 8.61 -7.37
N GLY A 146 3.03 8.56 -8.39
CA GLY A 146 1.94 7.59 -8.47
C GLY A 146 2.47 6.17 -8.57
N ASP A 147 1.72 5.23 -8.01
CA ASP A 147 2.03 3.80 -8.00
C ASP A 147 1.93 3.20 -9.41
N GLU A 148 3.00 3.37 -10.18
CA GLU A 148 3.45 2.45 -11.21
C GLU A 148 4.91 2.77 -11.53
N LYS A 149 5.83 1.93 -11.02
CA LYS A 149 7.14 1.71 -11.65
C LYS A 149 8.23 2.79 -11.48
N LEU A 150 8.45 3.33 -10.27
CA LEU A 150 9.58 4.25 -10.02
C LEU A 150 10.49 3.92 -8.82
N ALA A 151 10.44 2.68 -8.32
CA ALA A 151 11.38 2.22 -7.28
C ALA A 151 12.63 1.49 -7.83
N LEU A 152 12.70 1.22 -9.15
CA LEU A 152 13.78 0.42 -9.77
C LEU A 152 14.69 1.18 -10.75
N GLU A 153 14.57 2.51 -10.90
CA GLU A 153 15.42 3.28 -11.83
C GLU A 153 16.39 4.25 -11.14
N ILE A 154 16.65 4.11 -9.82
CA ILE A 154 17.63 4.97 -9.13
C ILE A 154 19.02 4.32 -9.01
N GLU A 155 19.24 3.11 -9.54
CA GLU A 155 20.56 2.45 -9.54
C GLU A 155 21.06 2.00 -10.93
N GLN A 156 20.83 2.78 -11.99
CA GLN A 156 21.57 2.66 -13.26
C GLN A 156 22.08 4.00 -13.75
#